data_AF-A0AAX3SN25-F1
#
_entry.id   AF-A0AAX3SN25-F1
#
_cell.length_a   1.000
_cell.length_b   1.000
_cell.length_c   1.000
_cell.angle_alpha   90.00
_cell.angle_beta   90.00
_cell.angle_gamma   90.00
#
_symmetry.space_group_name_H-M   'P 1'
#
loop_
_entity.id
_entity.type
_entity.pdbx_description
1 polymer ?
#
loop_
_entity_poly.entity_id
_entity_poly.type
_entity_poly.pdbx_seq_one_letter_code
_entity_poly.pdbx_strand_id
1 'polypeptide(L)'
;MDDIVKQAMAKWPHVPACSGWLGLDERGRWYLRDEQAQASGAFDSGIPGAKGAEVRNEKLADFIARNYLAEPDGRWFFQNGPQRVYVELENAPWIWRLRWDGEGLQMHSHTGAELDAGAITEALMDETGRLYLATPSGLGLVHTQDMIDAAAALEAGALPACEEVRAEALPQRYGFVRSPARA
;
A
#
# COMPACT_ATOMS: atom_id res chain seq x y z
N MET A 1 -13.36 -6.22 -5.70
CA MET A 1 -14.55 -5.36 -5.46
C MET A 1 -15.77 -6.22 -5.22
N ASP A 2 -16.38 -6.05 -4.05
CA ASP A 2 -17.56 -6.80 -3.61
C ASP A 2 -18.82 -6.44 -4.43
N ASP A 3 -19.74 -7.38 -4.61
CA ASP A 3 -20.94 -7.14 -5.44
C ASP A 3 -21.89 -6.09 -4.84
N ILE A 4 -21.93 -5.98 -3.51
CA ILE A 4 -22.70 -4.93 -2.83
C ILE A 4 -22.21 -3.53 -3.21
N VAL A 5 -20.91 -3.38 -3.46
CA VAL A 5 -20.29 -2.12 -3.88
C VAL A 5 -20.71 -1.80 -5.32
N LYS A 6 -20.63 -2.77 -6.23
CA LYS A 6 -21.07 -2.61 -7.63
C LYS A 6 -22.55 -2.22 -7.72
N GLN A 7 -23.41 -2.85 -6.92
CA GLN A 7 -24.84 -2.52 -6.87
C GLN A 7 -25.09 -1.09 -6.38
N ALA A 8 -24.35 -0.66 -5.35
CA ALA A 8 -24.46 0.70 -4.83
C ALA A 8 -24.01 1.75 -5.85
N MET A 9 -22.92 1.48 -6.60
CA MET A 9 -22.45 2.35 -7.70
C MET A 9 -23.51 2.49 -8.80
N ALA A 10 -24.19 1.41 -9.19
CA ALA A 10 -25.25 1.47 -10.19
C ALA A 10 -26.45 2.32 -9.72
N LYS A 11 -26.75 2.30 -8.41
CA LYS A 11 -27.83 3.10 -7.82
C LYS A 11 -27.47 4.58 -7.70
N TRP A 12 -26.20 4.90 -7.42
CA TRP A 12 -25.72 6.27 -7.21
C TRP A 12 -24.40 6.52 -7.95
N PRO A 13 -24.44 6.77 -9.27
CA PRO A 13 -23.23 6.80 -10.10
C PRO A 13 -22.35 8.04 -9.93
N HIS A 14 -22.86 9.11 -9.28
CA HIS A 14 -22.19 10.42 -9.23
C HIS A 14 -21.90 10.90 -7.80
N VAL A 15 -21.46 9.99 -6.92
CA VAL A 15 -21.05 10.38 -5.57
C VAL A 15 -19.62 10.97 -5.61
N PRO A 16 -19.41 12.21 -5.14
CA PRO A 16 -18.09 12.82 -5.15
C PRO A 16 -17.07 11.99 -4.35
N ALA A 17 -15.88 11.87 -4.92
CA ALA A 17 -14.75 11.29 -4.21
C ALA A 17 -14.30 12.20 -3.06
N CYS A 18 -13.70 11.62 -2.02
CA CYS A 18 -13.04 12.37 -0.96
C CYS A 18 -11.58 11.91 -0.79
N SER A 19 -10.74 12.81 -0.27
CA SER A 19 -9.31 12.59 -0.02
C SER A 19 -8.96 12.97 1.42
N GLY A 20 -7.84 12.47 1.93
CA GLY A 20 -7.30 12.85 3.23
C GLY A 20 -7.85 12.08 4.43
N TRP A 21 -8.95 11.33 4.28
CA TRP A 21 -9.65 10.63 5.38
C TRP A 21 -9.18 9.21 5.65
N LEU A 22 -8.51 8.57 4.69
CA LEU A 22 -8.00 7.20 4.80
C LEU A 22 -6.50 7.19 4.52
N GLY A 23 -5.72 6.49 5.34
CA GLY A 23 -4.30 6.31 5.13
C GLY A 23 -3.84 4.85 5.24
N LEU A 24 -2.75 4.52 4.56
CA LEU A 24 -2.07 3.22 4.60
C LEU A 24 -0.62 3.39 5.05
N ASP A 25 -0.30 2.84 6.22
CA ASP A 25 1.03 2.97 6.82
C ASP A 25 2.03 1.94 6.26
N GLU A 26 3.31 2.13 6.57
CA GLU A 26 4.42 1.24 6.14
C GLU A 26 4.32 -0.21 6.68
N ARG A 27 3.38 -0.48 7.60
CA ARG A 27 3.11 -1.80 8.16
C ARG A 27 1.87 -2.46 7.57
N GLY A 28 1.21 -1.82 6.61
CA GLY A 28 0.01 -2.34 5.99
C GLY A 28 -1.25 -2.08 6.80
N ARG A 29 -1.22 -1.14 7.75
CA ARG A 29 -2.35 -0.80 8.62
C ARG A 29 -3.11 0.38 8.06
N TRP A 30 -4.44 0.27 8.11
CA TRP A 30 -5.35 1.33 7.71
C TRP A 30 -5.58 2.32 8.85
N TYR A 31 -5.66 3.60 8.49
CA TYR A 31 -5.91 4.68 9.43
C TYR A 31 -7.07 5.57 8.96
N LEU A 32 -7.97 5.92 9.87
CA LEU A 32 -8.97 6.96 9.66
C LEU A 32 -8.47 8.29 10.21
N ARG A 33 -8.54 9.33 9.37
CA ARG A 33 -8.00 10.66 9.67
C ARG A 33 -9.14 11.67 9.78
N ASP A 34 -9.49 12.03 11.00
CA ASP A 34 -10.42 13.12 11.25
C ASP A 34 -9.78 14.50 10.99
N GLU A 35 -10.56 15.56 11.18
CA GLU A 35 -10.09 16.94 10.97
C GLU A 35 -8.89 17.29 11.87
N GLN A 36 -8.84 16.76 13.10
CA GLN A 36 -7.74 16.99 14.02
C GLN A 36 -6.45 16.32 13.54
N ALA A 37 -6.53 15.08 13.07
CA ALA A 37 -5.39 14.37 12.49
C ALA A 37 -4.88 15.10 11.25
N GLN A 38 -5.80 15.56 10.39
CA GLN A 38 -5.45 16.32 9.18
C GLN A 38 -4.80 17.67 9.51
N ALA A 39 -5.31 18.40 10.51
CA ALA A 39 -4.72 19.64 10.99
C ALA A 39 -3.35 19.43 11.68
N SER A 40 -3.08 18.25 12.23
CA SER A 40 -1.82 17.94 12.90
C SER A 40 -0.65 17.75 11.92
N GLY A 41 -0.92 17.38 10.67
CA GLY A 41 0.10 17.26 9.63
C GLY A 41 -0.24 16.27 8.54
N ALA A 42 0.68 16.11 7.58
CA ALA A 42 0.55 15.11 6.53
C ALA A 42 0.68 13.68 7.09
N PHE A 43 0.06 12.71 6.42
CA PHE A 43 0.05 11.32 6.87
C PHE A 43 1.46 10.71 7.00
N ASP A 44 2.36 11.08 6.08
CA ASP A 44 3.77 10.67 6.01
C ASP A 44 4.74 11.56 6.81
N SER A 45 4.25 12.54 7.57
CA SER A 45 5.09 13.55 8.23
C SER A 45 5.87 13.05 9.45
N GLY A 46 5.52 11.89 10.00
CA GLY A 46 6.05 11.40 11.27
C GLY A 46 5.59 12.18 12.51
N ILE A 47 4.75 13.21 12.36
CA ILE A 47 4.21 14.00 13.47
C ILE A 47 3.21 13.15 14.27
N PRO A 48 3.36 13.02 15.61
CA PRO A 48 2.39 12.33 16.44
C PRO A 48 0.98 12.88 16.26
N GLY A 49 0.00 12.00 16.03
CA GLY A 49 -1.40 12.35 15.80
C GLY A 49 -1.78 12.58 14.33
N ALA A 50 -0.83 12.87 13.43
CA ALA A 50 -1.13 13.13 12.01
C ALA A 50 -1.71 11.91 11.26
N LYS A 51 -1.43 10.69 11.75
CA LYS A 51 -2.00 9.45 11.23
C LYS A 51 -3.45 9.22 11.62
N GLY A 52 -3.96 9.86 12.68
CA GLY A 52 -5.32 9.59 13.19
C GLY A 52 -5.44 8.22 13.86
N ALA A 53 -6.62 7.60 13.74
CA ALA A 53 -6.98 6.38 14.44
C ALA A 53 -6.77 5.14 13.56
N GLU A 54 -6.03 4.17 14.07
CA GLU A 54 -5.87 2.87 13.40
C GLU A 54 -7.20 2.11 13.34
N VAL A 55 -7.50 1.53 12.18
CA VAL A 55 -8.67 0.65 11.99
C VAL A 55 -8.40 -0.70 12.65
N ARG A 56 -8.84 -0.84 13.90
CA ARG A 56 -8.71 -2.11 14.66
C ARG A 56 -9.83 -3.12 14.40
N ASN A 57 -10.89 -2.71 13.71
CA ASN A 57 -11.99 -3.61 13.35
C ASN A 57 -11.59 -4.40 12.10
N GLU A 58 -11.25 -5.67 12.30
CA GLU A 58 -10.82 -6.58 11.22
C GLU A 58 -11.82 -6.64 10.06
N LYS A 59 -13.14 -6.68 10.34
CA LYS A 59 -14.16 -6.72 9.28
C LYS A 59 -14.14 -5.46 8.42
N LEU A 60 -13.84 -4.31 9.02
CA LEU A 60 -13.69 -3.05 8.29
C LEU A 60 -12.39 -3.04 7.49
N ALA A 61 -11.27 -3.47 8.08
CA ALA A 61 -9.99 -3.58 7.39
C ALA A 61 -10.09 -4.53 6.17
N ASP A 62 -10.73 -5.69 6.33
CA ASP A 62 -10.96 -6.64 5.24
C ASP A 62 -11.86 -6.05 4.14
N PHE A 63 -12.89 -5.29 4.54
CA PHE A 63 -13.75 -4.61 3.58
C PHE A 63 -13.00 -3.54 2.78
N ILE A 64 -12.11 -2.78 3.42
CA ILE A 64 -11.21 -1.85 2.74
C ILE A 64 -10.31 -2.63 1.77
N ALA A 65 -9.65 -3.68 2.24
CA ALA A 65 -8.72 -4.51 1.47
C ALA A 65 -9.34 -5.07 0.18
N ARG A 66 -10.55 -5.66 0.23
CA ARG A 66 -11.22 -6.23 -0.96
C ARG A 66 -11.69 -5.18 -1.99
N ASN A 67 -11.74 -3.92 -1.58
CA ASN A 67 -12.21 -2.80 -2.39
C ASN A 67 -11.12 -1.72 -2.55
N TYR A 68 -9.87 -2.08 -2.29
CA TYR A 68 -8.68 -1.26 -2.52
C TYR A 68 -8.21 -1.40 -3.97
N LEU A 69 -8.11 -0.29 -4.68
CA LEU A 69 -7.94 -0.24 -6.13
C LEU A 69 -7.06 0.96 -6.52
N ALA A 70 -6.53 0.92 -7.73
CA ALA A 70 -5.76 2.01 -8.33
C ALA A 70 -6.51 2.68 -9.49
N GLU A 71 -6.32 3.98 -9.67
CA GLU A 71 -6.67 4.69 -10.90
C GLU A 71 -5.47 4.75 -11.87
N PRO A 72 -5.72 4.93 -13.18
CA PRO A 72 -4.65 5.05 -14.18
C PRO A 72 -3.66 6.21 -13.94
N ASP A 73 -4.03 7.20 -13.13
CA ASP A 73 -3.18 8.33 -12.76
C ASP A 73 -2.36 8.09 -11.48
N GLY A 74 -2.35 6.86 -10.97
CA GLY A 74 -1.53 6.46 -9.85
C GLY A 74 -2.13 6.71 -8.47
N ARG A 75 -3.35 7.27 -8.38
CA ARG A 75 -4.04 7.42 -7.10
C ARG A 75 -4.67 6.09 -6.69
N TRP A 76 -4.45 5.73 -5.43
CA TRP A 76 -5.07 4.55 -4.82
C TRP A 76 -6.29 4.94 -4.00
N PHE A 77 -7.31 4.08 -3.98
CA PHE A 77 -8.57 4.37 -3.33
C PHE A 77 -9.25 3.11 -2.78
N PHE A 78 -10.08 3.33 -1.77
CA PHE A 78 -11.07 2.40 -1.28
C PHE A 78 -12.45 2.74 -1.89
N GLN A 79 -13.09 1.76 -2.53
CA GLN A 79 -14.46 1.92 -3.03
C GLN A 79 -15.48 1.60 -1.92
N ASN A 80 -15.97 2.63 -1.23
CA ASN A 80 -16.95 2.54 -0.17
C ASN A 80 -18.39 2.70 -0.72
N GLY A 81 -18.97 1.60 -1.21
CA GLY A 81 -20.25 1.66 -1.91
C GLY A 81 -20.12 2.55 -3.16
N PRO A 82 -20.95 3.60 -3.34
CA PRO A 82 -20.82 4.49 -4.49
C PRO A 82 -19.68 5.52 -4.33
N GLN A 83 -19.19 5.75 -3.11
CA GLN A 83 -18.18 6.77 -2.84
C GLN A 83 -16.77 6.22 -3.00
N ARG A 84 -15.91 6.99 -3.66
CA ARG A 84 -14.48 6.76 -3.69
C ARG A 84 -13.79 7.51 -2.55
N VAL A 85 -12.97 6.80 -1.78
CA VAL A 85 -12.13 7.38 -0.73
C VAL A 85 -10.66 7.19 -1.13
N TYR A 86 -10.00 8.25 -1.56
CA TYR A 86 -8.58 8.20 -1.92
C TYR A 86 -7.70 7.99 -0.68
N VAL A 87 -6.64 7.20 -0.84
CA VAL A 87 -5.75 6.77 0.24
C VAL A 87 -4.49 7.64 0.28
N GLU A 88 -4.18 8.16 1.46
CA GLU A 88 -2.87 8.73 1.78
C GLU A 88 -1.88 7.60 2.07
N LEU A 89 -0.84 7.47 1.27
CA LEU A 89 0.19 6.45 1.42
C LEU A 89 1.35 7.04 2.23
N GLU A 90 1.77 6.33 3.28
CA GLU A 90 2.99 6.72 3.99
C GLU A 90 4.23 6.50 3.10
N ASN A 91 4.22 5.44 2.28
CA ASN A 91 5.39 5.07 1.48
C ASN A 91 5.02 4.52 0.10
N ALA A 92 4.60 3.25 0.03
CA ALA A 92 4.25 2.56 -1.22
C ALA A 92 2.79 2.04 -1.18
N PRO A 93 2.16 1.80 -2.34
CA PRO A 93 0.77 1.34 -2.40
C PRO A 93 0.54 -0.07 -1.91
N TRP A 94 1.56 -0.92 -1.99
CA TRP A 94 1.56 -2.27 -1.44
C TRP A 94 2.57 -2.38 -0.30
N ILE A 95 2.21 -3.16 0.72
CA ILE A 95 3.14 -3.66 1.73
C ILE A 95 3.20 -5.16 1.57
N TRP A 96 4.41 -5.68 1.35
CA TRP A 96 4.68 -7.10 1.15
C TRP A 96 5.10 -7.75 2.44
N ARG A 97 4.48 -8.88 2.73
CA ARG A 97 4.92 -9.83 3.74
C ARG A 97 5.61 -10.99 3.04
N LEU A 98 6.77 -11.37 3.55
CA LEU A 98 7.62 -12.40 2.97
C LEU A 98 7.88 -13.51 3.98
N ARG A 99 7.97 -14.74 3.48
CA ARG A 99 8.47 -15.88 4.23
C ARG A 99 9.37 -16.71 3.34
N TRP A 100 10.61 -16.90 3.77
CA TRP A 100 11.59 -17.79 3.14
C TRP A 100 11.77 -19.03 4.01
N ASP A 101 11.61 -20.21 3.45
CA ASP A 101 11.77 -21.48 4.16
C ASP A 101 13.06 -22.24 3.80
N GLY A 102 13.88 -21.67 2.90
CA GLY A 102 15.11 -22.29 2.38
C GLY A 102 14.96 -22.86 0.97
N GLU A 103 13.73 -23.12 0.52
CA GLU A 103 13.45 -23.67 -0.81
C GLU A 103 12.54 -22.74 -1.63
N GLY A 104 11.55 -22.11 -0.98
CA GLY A 104 10.56 -21.27 -1.61
C GLY A 104 10.34 -19.93 -0.90
N LEU A 105 10.03 -18.91 -1.70
CA LEU A 105 9.60 -17.60 -1.22
C LEU A 105 8.09 -17.49 -1.29
N GLN A 106 7.46 -17.34 -0.13
CA GLN A 106 6.04 -17.01 -0.02
C GLN A 106 5.89 -15.49 0.12
N MET A 107 4.99 -14.90 -0.67
CA MET A 107 4.71 -13.47 -0.66
C MET A 107 3.21 -13.21 -0.60
N HIS A 108 2.78 -12.29 0.28
CA HIS A 108 1.42 -11.77 0.28
C HIS A 108 1.40 -10.26 0.53
N SER A 109 0.36 -9.60 0.02
CA SER A 109 0.10 -8.18 0.31
C SER A 109 -0.53 -7.97 1.69
N HIS A 110 -0.50 -6.74 2.19
CA HIS A 110 -1.33 -6.29 3.32
C HIS A 110 -2.84 -6.49 3.15
N THR A 111 -3.31 -6.75 1.92
CA THR A 111 -4.72 -7.09 1.64
C THR A 111 -5.01 -8.59 1.72
N GLY A 112 -3.99 -9.41 2.01
CA GLY A 112 -4.10 -10.87 2.11
C GLY A 112 -4.02 -11.59 0.76
N ALA A 113 -3.91 -10.87 -0.36
CA ALA A 113 -3.67 -11.50 -1.66
C ALA A 113 -2.28 -12.15 -1.65
N GLU A 114 -2.23 -13.46 -1.91
CA GLU A 114 -1.00 -14.21 -2.19
C GLU A 114 -0.53 -13.91 -3.62
N LEU A 115 0.78 -13.77 -3.80
CA LEU A 115 1.39 -13.51 -5.09
C LEU A 115 2.49 -14.54 -5.37
N ASP A 116 2.58 -14.93 -6.63
CA ASP A 116 3.70 -15.71 -7.13
C ASP A 116 5.00 -14.87 -7.03
N ALA A 117 6.00 -15.40 -6.32
CA ALA A 117 7.31 -14.76 -6.22
C ALA A 117 7.99 -14.62 -7.60
N GLY A 118 7.65 -15.47 -8.58
CA GLY A 118 8.11 -15.34 -9.97
C GLY A 118 7.57 -14.10 -10.69
N ALA A 119 6.55 -13.43 -10.15
CA ALA A 119 6.04 -12.16 -10.69
C ALA A 119 6.87 -10.93 -10.25
N ILE A 120 7.87 -11.12 -9.37
CA ILE A 120 8.77 -10.06 -8.95
C ILE A 120 9.73 -9.73 -10.09
N THR A 121 9.64 -8.51 -10.58
CA THR A 121 10.43 -8.03 -11.73
C THR A 121 11.67 -7.27 -11.29
N GLU A 122 11.60 -6.56 -10.17
CA GLU A 122 12.68 -5.74 -9.63
C GLU A 122 12.71 -5.83 -8.11
N ALA A 123 13.91 -5.78 -7.53
CA ALA A 123 14.16 -5.55 -6.12
C ALA A 123 14.95 -4.26 -5.99
N LEU A 124 14.48 -3.30 -5.18
CA LEU A 124 15.14 -2.01 -5.02
C LEU A 124 15.38 -1.70 -3.55
N MET A 125 16.50 -1.07 -3.22
CA MET A 125 16.80 -0.63 -1.86
C MET A 125 17.01 0.87 -1.83
N ASP A 126 16.31 1.54 -0.92
CA ASP A 126 16.49 2.97 -0.75
C ASP A 126 17.69 3.32 0.14
N GLU A 127 18.00 4.60 0.24
CA GLU A 127 19.11 5.12 1.05
C GLU A 127 18.97 4.85 2.57
N THR A 128 17.80 4.39 3.03
CA THR A 128 17.51 4.05 4.43
C THR A 128 17.52 2.55 4.70
N GLY A 129 17.79 1.74 3.66
CA GLY A 129 17.80 0.28 3.75
C GLY A 129 16.41 -0.36 3.65
N ARG A 130 15.38 0.37 3.19
CA ARG A 130 14.07 -0.22 2.90
C ARG A 130 14.14 -0.97 1.58
N LEU A 131 13.64 -2.20 1.58
CA LEU A 131 13.54 -3.04 0.40
C LEU A 131 12.16 -2.90 -0.24
N TYR A 132 12.14 -2.72 -1.54
CA TYR A 132 10.95 -2.64 -2.37
C TYR A 132 10.96 -3.76 -3.40
N LEU A 133 9.79 -4.34 -3.68
CA LEU A 133 9.61 -5.33 -4.73
C LEU A 133 8.56 -4.82 -5.72
N ALA A 134 8.92 -4.83 -7.01
CA ALA A 134 8.04 -4.44 -8.09
C ALA A 134 7.41 -5.67 -8.74
N THR A 135 6.09 -5.63 -8.89
CA THR A 135 5.29 -6.64 -9.59
C THR A 135 4.45 -5.96 -10.68
N PRO A 136 3.81 -6.71 -11.59
CA PRO A 136 2.84 -6.13 -12.53
C PRO A 136 1.69 -5.37 -11.85
N SER A 137 1.39 -5.68 -10.59
CA SER A 137 0.35 -5.00 -9.79
C SER A 137 0.84 -3.67 -9.16
N GLY A 138 2.13 -3.35 -9.30
CA GLY A 138 2.76 -2.14 -8.77
C GLY A 138 3.90 -2.42 -7.79
N LEU A 139 4.49 -1.32 -7.29
CA LEU A 139 5.55 -1.32 -6.29
C LEU A 139 4.98 -1.58 -4.89
N GLY A 140 5.70 -2.35 -4.08
CA GLY A 140 5.43 -2.42 -2.65
C GLY A 140 6.68 -2.46 -1.78
N LEU A 141 6.52 -1.99 -0.56
CA LEU A 141 7.53 -2.00 0.49
C LEU A 141 7.51 -3.36 1.21
N VAL A 142 8.67 -3.98 1.38
CA VAL A 142 8.81 -5.16 2.23
C VAL A 142 8.69 -4.75 3.68
N HIS A 143 7.83 -5.46 4.41
CA HIS A 143 7.60 -5.19 5.81
C HIS A 143 8.88 -5.37 6.64
N THR A 144 9.14 -4.45 7.57
CA THR A 144 10.43 -4.39 8.29
C THR A 144 10.73 -5.66 9.10
N GLN A 145 9.71 -6.39 9.54
CA GLN A 145 9.87 -7.66 10.29
C GLN A 145 10.33 -8.82 9.42
N ASP A 146 10.19 -8.70 8.10
CA ASP A 146 10.46 -9.80 7.16
C ASP A 146 11.79 -9.59 6.43
N MET A 147 12.59 -8.59 6.83
CA MET A 147 13.89 -8.28 6.23
C MET A 147 14.92 -9.41 6.37
N ILE A 148 14.80 -10.25 7.41
CA ILE A 148 15.66 -11.44 7.56
C ILE A 148 15.34 -12.46 6.46
N ASP A 149 14.06 -12.76 6.26
CA ASP A 149 13.61 -13.69 5.21
C ASP A 149 13.92 -13.10 3.81
N ALA A 150 13.77 -11.79 3.64
CA ALA A 150 14.11 -11.10 2.39
C ALA A 150 15.61 -11.16 2.07
N ALA A 151 16.48 -10.93 3.06
CA ALA A 151 17.93 -11.03 2.88
C ALA A 151 18.35 -12.46 2.52
N ALA A 152 17.80 -13.47 3.21
CA ALA A 152 18.07 -14.87 2.89
C ALA A 152 17.61 -15.23 1.47
N ALA A 153 16.45 -14.73 1.02
CA ALA A 153 15.96 -14.94 -0.34
C ALA A 153 16.83 -14.24 -1.40
N LEU A 154 17.35 -13.04 -1.12
CA LEU A 154 18.33 -12.36 -1.98
C LEU A 154 19.64 -13.15 -2.10
N GLU A 155 20.18 -13.63 -0.98
CA GLU A 155 21.41 -14.44 -0.94
C GLU A 155 21.24 -15.78 -1.69
N ALA A 156 20.07 -16.40 -1.60
CA ALA A 156 19.72 -17.62 -2.30
C ALA A 156 19.41 -17.41 -3.80
N GLY A 157 19.34 -16.16 -4.28
CA GLY A 157 18.97 -15.82 -5.66
C GLY A 157 17.48 -16.05 -5.98
N ALA A 158 16.64 -16.16 -4.95
CA ALA A 158 15.18 -16.28 -5.09
C ALA A 158 14.51 -14.93 -5.37
N LEU A 159 15.21 -13.82 -5.10
CA LEU A 159 14.83 -12.47 -5.48
C LEU A 159 15.79 -11.92 -6.56
N PRO A 160 15.34 -11.00 -7.43
CA PRO A 160 16.23 -10.28 -8.34
C PRO A 160 17.37 -9.58 -7.60
N ALA A 161 18.48 -9.35 -8.29
CA ALA A 161 19.57 -8.54 -7.75
C ALA A 161 19.04 -7.14 -7.37
N CYS A 162 19.44 -6.66 -6.20
CA CYS A 162 18.92 -5.43 -5.65
C CYS A 162 19.58 -4.20 -6.29
N GLU A 163 18.77 -3.26 -6.78
CA GLU A 163 19.20 -1.97 -7.32
C GLU A 163 19.08 -0.88 -6.25
N GLU A 164 20.11 -0.05 -6.08
CA GLU A 164 20.01 1.14 -5.23
C GLU A 164 19.16 2.22 -5.90
N VAL A 165 18.23 2.80 -5.14
CA VAL A 165 17.32 3.83 -5.64
C VAL A 165 17.17 4.96 -4.62
N ARG A 166 16.80 6.15 -5.09
CA ARG A 166 16.35 7.24 -4.20
C ARG A 166 14.87 7.06 -3.92
N ALA A 167 14.46 7.01 -2.65
CA ALA A 167 13.05 6.83 -2.27
C ALA A 167 12.11 7.85 -2.94
N GLU A 168 12.58 9.08 -3.12
CA GLU A 168 11.83 10.17 -3.76
C GLU A 168 11.52 9.95 -5.24
N ALA A 169 12.29 9.10 -5.94
CA ALA A 169 12.07 8.78 -7.35
C ALA A 169 11.00 7.71 -7.57
N LEU A 170 10.67 6.92 -6.54
CA LEU A 170 9.76 5.78 -6.62
C LEU A 170 8.35 6.16 -7.10
N PRO A 171 7.69 7.24 -6.58
CA PRO A 171 6.36 7.65 -7.05
C PRO A 171 6.32 7.93 -8.55
N GLN A 172 7.35 8.59 -9.09
CA GLN A 172 7.44 8.90 -10.51
C GLN A 172 7.78 7.66 -11.35
N ARG A 173 8.73 6.83 -10.89
CA ARG A 173 9.16 5.61 -11.59
C ARG A 173 8.04 4.57 -11.71
N TYR A 174 7.24 4.41 -10.66
CA TYR A 174 6.19 3.38 -10.58
C TYR A 174 4.77 3.93 -10.71
N GLY A 175 4.63 5.24 -10.97
CA GLY A 175 3.35 5.87 -11.29
C GLY A 175 2.33 5.78 -10.16
N PHE A 176 2.69 6.20 -8.95
CA PHE A 176 1.75 6.29 -7.84
C PHE A 176 1.79 7.64 -7.13
N VAL A 177 0.67 8.04 -6.52
CA VAL A 177 0.51 9.31 -5.80
C VAL A 177 0.47 9.03 -4.30
N ARG A 178 1.43 9.54 -3.54
CA ARG A 178 1.47 9.38 -2.08
C ARG A 178 0.35 10.13 -1.36
N SER A 179 0.01 11.33 -1.83
CA SER A 179 -0.96 12.18 -1.15
C SER A 179 -1.95 12.80 -2.13
N PRO A 180 -3.07 12.12 -2.40
CA PRO A 180 -4.14 12.64 -3.26
C PRO A 180 -4.76 13.95 -2.76
N ALA A 181 -4.66 14.27 -1.47
CA ALA A 181 -5.11 15.55 -0.93
C ALA A 181 -4.16 16.73 -1.25
N ARG A 182 -2.92 16.46 -1.66
CA ARG A 182 -1.89 17.47 -2.00
C ARG A 182 -1.49 17.48 -3.49
N ALA A 183 -2.06 16.59 -4.28
CA ALA A 183 -1.74 16.39 -5.70
C ALA A 183 -2.43 17.41 -6.62
#